data_AF-A0A944IRK9-F1
#
_entry.id   AF-A0A944IRK9-F1
#
_cell.length_a   1.000
_cell.length_b   1.000
_cell.length_c   1.000
_cell.angle_alpha   90.00
_cell.angle_beta   90.00
_cell.angle_gamma   90.00
#
_symmetry.space_group_name_H-M   'P 1'
#
loop_
_entity.id
_entity.type
_entity.pdbx_description
1 polymer ?
#
loop_
_entity_poly.entity_id
_entity_poly.type
_entity_poly.pdbx_seq_one_letter_code
_entity_poly.pdbx_strand_id
1 'polypeptide(L)'
;MWAQRLGFTAGEAPRTRPAPQARPKATPAPLSLPAVPRPTAGERLRAWAELLRIPAVFTVPGDALAGAAAVGAAPRGRTALAVGASLCLYEAGMALNDWADRDTDALERPHRPLPSGRIRPEAALAAAGVLTAAGLALAARAGRGAFAVAVPLAATVWAYDLKLKHTKAGPVAMAAARSLDLLLGAAAVSGSVRPALAPAAVLGAHTCAVTVVSRREAEGGSTTAPLAALAATAVLSTALARRPAAAADDALGRRARRGGAAAGDASG
;
A
#
# COMPACT_ATOMS: atom_id res chain seq x y z
N MET A 1 96.23 -3.57 31.44
CA MET A 1 95.62 -4.52 32.40
C MET A 1 94.12 -4.33 32.30
N TRP A 2 93.32 -5.06 31.53
CA TRP A 2 93.41 -6.41 30.96
C TRP A 2 93.81 -6.42 29.48
N ALA A 3 94.57 -7.43 29.09
CA ALA A 3 95.31 -7.51 27.82
C ALA A 3 94.99 -8.80 27.06
N GLN A 4 94.94 -8.67 25.73
CA GLN A 4 95.41 -9.61 24.70
C GLN A 4 94.92 -11.07 24.71
N ARG A 5 94.12 -11.41 23.68
CA ARG A 5 94.11 -12.68 22.92
C ARG A 5 92.89 -12.60 21.98
N LEU A 6 92.95 -12.62 20.64
CA LEU A 6 93.78 -13.40 19.71
C LEU A 6 93.69 -12.78 18.28
N GLY A 7 94.81 -12.83 17.55
CA GLY A 7 94.81 -13.20 16.13
C GLY A 7 94.34 -12.18 15.08
N PHE A 8 95.15 -11.17 14.80
CA PHE A 8 95.08 -10.44 13.53
C PHE A 8 95.64 -11.34 12.41
N THR A 9 94.77 -11.88 11.56
CA THR A 9 95.14 -12.41 10.24
C THR A 9 94.85 -11.34 9.20
N ALA A 10 95.84 -11.01 8.37
CA ALA A 10 95.63 -10.19 7.18
C ALA A 10 94.71 -10.96 6.23
N GLY A 11 93.48 -10.46 6.04
CA GLY A 11 92.46 -11.07 5.19
C GLY A 11 91.80 -10.03 4.30
N GLU A 12 91.95 -10.23 3.00
CA GLU A 12 91.25 -9.67 1.83
C GLU A 12 90.32 -8.46 2.00
N ALA A 13 90.55 -7.45 1.15
CA ALA A 13 89.61 -6.37 0.91
C ALA A 13 88.20 -6.91 0.58
N PRO A 14 87.13 -6.38 1.20
CA PRO A 14 85.79 -6.86 0.95
C PRO A 14 85.37 -6.50 -0.48
N ARG A 15 85.20 -7.51 -1.33
CA ARG A 15 84.50 -7.34 -2.62
C ARG A 15 83.08 -6.90 -2.30
N THR A 16 82.77 -5.64 -2.58
CA THR A 16 81.42 -5.09 -2.47
C THR A 16 80.48 -5.89 -3.37
N ARG A 17 79.62 -6.72 -2.77
CA ARG A 17 78.48 -7.31 -3.48
C ARG A 17 77.61 -6.15 -3.99
N PRO A 18 77.25 -6.10 -5.28
CA PRO A 18 76.25 -5.15 -5.73
C PRO A 18 74.94 -5.43 -4.97
N ALA A 19 74.31 -4.35 -4.49
CA ALA A 19 73.02 -4.44 -3.80
C ALA A 19 72.00 -5.19 -4.68
N PRO A 20 71.14 -6.05 -4.10
CA PRO A 20 70.09 -6.70 -4.87
C PRO A 20 69.22 -5.62 -5.51
N GLN A 21 69.19 -5.57 -6.84
CA GLN A 21 68.28 -4.68 -7.56
C GLN A 21 66.86 -5.00 -7.10
N ALA A 22 66.21 -4.02 -6.47
CA ALA A 22 64.81 -4.13 -6.10
C ALA A 22 64.00 -4.36 -7.38
N ARG A 23 63.50 -5.59 -7.56
CA ARG A 23 62.52 -5.86 -8.62
C ARG A 23 61.36 -4.89 -8.41
N PRO A 24 60.91 -4.16 -9.44
CA PRO A 24 59.72 -3.34 -9.30
C PRO A 24 58.59 -4.25 -8.81
N LYS A 25 57.97 -3.91 -7.67
CA LYS A 25 56.76 -4.57 -7.20
C LYS A 25 55.75 -4.44 -8.34
N ALA A 26 55.45 -5.56 -9.00
CA ALA A 26 54.37 -5.59 -9.97
C ALA A 26 53.11 -5.09 -9.28
N THR A 27 52.58 -3.95 -9.73
CA THR A 27 51.26 -3.49 -9.31
C THR A 27 50.28 -4.62 -9.61
N PRO A 28 49.59 -5.21 -8.61
CA PRO A 28 48.61 -6.23 -8.91
C PRO A 28 47.59 -5.62 -9.86
N ALA A 29 47.37 -6.28 -11.00
CA ALA A 29 46.34 -5.88 -11.94
C ALA A 29 45.02 -5.72 -11.16
N PRO A 30 44.22 -4.66 -11.40
CA PRO A 30 42.96 -4.51 -10.72
C PRO A 30 42.14 -5.78 -10.94
N LEU A 31 41.74 -6.42 -9.83
CA LEU A 31 40.83 -7.57 -9.88
C LEU A 31 39.56 -7.11 -10.60
N SER A 32 39.43 -7.47 -11.87
CA SER A 32 38.21 -7.28 -12.64
C SER A 32 37.12 -8.08 -11.94
N LEU A 33 36.33 -7.41 -11.09
CA LEU A 33 35.16 -8.04 -10.50
C LEU A 33 34.28 -8.55 -11.65
N PRO A 34 33.80 -9.80 -11.60
CA PRO A 34 32.93 -10.31 -12.65
C PRO A 34 31.76 -9.35 -12.83
N ALA A 35 31.49 -8.97 -14.07
CA ALA A 35 30.37 -8.09 -14.40
C ALA A 35 29.09 -8.74 -13.84
N VAL A 36 28.42 -8.06 -12.92
CA VAL A 36 27.14 -8.53 -12.38
C VAL A 36 26.18 -8.70 -13.56
N PRO A 37 25.65 -9.91 -13.81
CA PRO A 37 24.76 -10.16 -14.94
C PRO A 37 23.56 -9.22 -14.86
N ARG A 38 23.22 -8.56 -15.97
CA ARG A 38 21.96 -7.80 -16.03
C ARG A 38 20.80 -8.78 -15.89
N PRO A 39 19.78 -8.47 -15.06
CA PRO A 39 18.63 -9.35 -14.89
C PRO A 39 17.95 -9.59 -16.23
N THR A 40 17.54 -10.83 -16.47
CA THR A 40 16.73 -11.25 -17.61
C THR A 40 15.38 -10.54 -17.62
N ALA A 41 14.68 -10.55 -18.76
CA ALA A 41 13.34 -9.97 -18.85
C ALA A 41 12.35 -10.62 -17.86
N GLY A 42 12.46 -11.94 -17.64
CA GLY A 42 11.63 -12.67 -16.69
C GLY A 42 11.90 -12.28 -15.23
N GLU A 43 13.16 -12.06 -14.86
CA GLU A 43 13.53 -11.59 -13.51
C GLU A 43 13.06 -10.17 -13.25
N ARG A 44 13.14 -9.29 -14.26
CA ARG A 44 12.58 -7.94 -14.18
C ARG A 44 11.07 -7.98 -13.98
N LEU A 45 10.35 -8.78 -14.76
CA LEU A 45 8.89 -8.92 -14.63
C LEU A 45 8.50 -9.45 -13.26
N ARG A 46 9.22 -10.46 -12.75
CA ARG A 46 9.00 -11.02 -11.41
C ARG A 46 9.25 -9.98 -10.32
N ALA A 47 10.31 -9.18 -10.43
CA ALA A 47 10.58 -8.11 -9.47
C ALA A 47 9.48 -7.06 -9.45
N TRP A 48 8.94 -6.68 -10.62
CA TRP A 48 7.78 -5.77 -10.69
C TRP A 48 6.51 -6.41 -10.14
N ALA A 49 6.27 -7.69 -10.40
CA ALA A 49 5.13 -8.40 -9.85
C ALA A 49 5.18 -8.52 -8.31
N GLU A 50 6.38 -8.66 -7.75
CA GLU A 50 6.65 -8.67 -6.31
C GLU A 50 6.41 -7.29 -5.70
N LEU A 51 6.92 -6.22 -6.35
CA LEU A 51 6.72 -4.82 -5.93
C LEU A 51 5.24 -4.44 -5.94
N LEU A 52 4.56 -4.69 -7.06
CA LEU A 52 3.15 -4.40 -7.29
C LEU A 52 2.21 -5.45 -6.67
N ARG A 53 2.74 -6.30 -5.79
CA ARG A 53 2.05 -7.38 -5.07
C ARG A 53 0.86 -7.95 -5.84
N ILE A 54 1.09 -8.42 -7.08
CA ILE A 54 0.01 -8.79 -8.04
C ILE A 54 -1.09 -9.66 -7.42
N PRO A 55 -0.81 -10.63 -6.52
CA PRO A 55 -1.87 -11.39 -5.86
C PRO A 55 -2.89 -10.53 -5.09
N ALA A 56 -2.47 -9.42 -4.50
CA ALA A 56 -3.33 -8.52 -3.73
C ALA A 56 -4.31 -7.74 -4.63
N VAL A 57 -3.94 -7.46 -5.89
CA VAL A 57 -4.77 -6.76 -6.90
C VAL A 57 -6.16 -7.38 -7.04
N PHE A 58 -6.29 -8.70 -6.86
CA PHE A 58 -7.57 -9.39 -6.99
C PHE A 58 -8.56 -9.07 -5.86
N THR A 59 -8.05 -8.63 -4.70
CA THR A 59 -8.88 -8.29 -3.52
C THR A 59 -9.21 -6.80 -3.45
N VAL A 60 -8.43 -5.96 -4.13
CA VAL A 60 -8.52 -4.49 -4.06
C VAL A 60 -9.85 -3.91 -4.57
N PRO A 61 -10.47 -4.40 -5.67
CA PRO A 61 -11.70 -3.83 -6.21
C PRO A 61 -12.89 -3.83 -5.25
N GLY A 62 -12.82 -4.58 -4.13
CA GLY A 62 -13.92 -4.77 -3.19
C GLY A 62 -14.53 -3.47 -2.68
N ASP A 63 -13.73 -2.45 -2.36
CA ASP A 63 -14.25 -1.18 -1.82
C ASP A 63 -14.98 -0.37 -2.88
N ALA A 64 -14.36 -0.16 -4.05
CA ALA A 64 -14.99 0.55 -5.17
C ALA A 64 -16.27 -0.16 -5.63
N LEU A 65 -16.29 -1.50 -5.64
CA LEU A 65 -17.49 -2.29 -5.95
C LEU A 65 -18.56 -2.17 -4.85
N ALA A 66 -18.17 -2.21 -3.56
CA ALA A 66 -19.09 -2.00 -2.44
C ALA A 66 -19.73 -0.61 -2.48
N GLY A 67 -18.97 0.42 -2.84
CA GLY A 67 -19.46 1.77 -3.04
C GLY A 67 -20.46 1.88 -4.19
N ALA A 68 -20.16 1.23 -5.32
CA ALA A 68 -21.09 1.13 -6.44
C ALA A 68 -22.38 0.38 -6.05
N ALA A 69 -22.27 -0.71 -5.28
CA ALA A 69 -23.40 -1.49 -4.80
C ALA A 69 -24.26 -0.73 -3.79
N ALA A 70 -23.66 0.09 -2.92
CA ALA A 70 -24.38 0.92 -1.94
C ALA A 70 -25.34 1.94 -2.58
N VAL A 71 -25.13 2.27 -3.85
CA VAL A 71 -26.01 3.15 -4.63
C VAL A 71 -27.24 2.41 -5.19
N GLY A 72 -27.21 1.07 -5.24
CA GLY A 72 -28.32 0.26 -5.76
C GLY A 72 -28.52 0.34 -7.28
N ALA A 73 -27.52 0.83 -8.02
CA ALA A 73 -27.58 0.93 -9.48
C ALA A 73 -26.73 -0.16 -10.14
N ALA A 74 -27.19 -0.65 -11.29
CA ALA A 74 -26.47 -1.67 -12.05
C ALA A 74 -25.04 -1.20 -12.42
N PRO A 75 -24.03 -2.08 -12.35
CA PRO A 75 -22.67 -1.77 -12.80
C PRO A 75 -22.67 -1.30 -14.25
N ARG A 76 -21.97 -0.20 -14.53
CA ARG A 76 -21.81 0.36 -15.90
C ARG A 76 -20.34 0.61 -16.20
N GLY A 77 -20.03 1.14 -17.40
CA GLY A 77 -18.67 1.51 -17.77
C GLY A 77 -17.98 2.46 -16.76
N ARG A 78 -18.75 3.33 -16.08
CA ARG A 78 -18.22 4.19 -15.00
C ARG A 78 -17.75 3.41 -13.78
N THR A 79 -18.40 2.29 -13.45
CA THR A 79 -17.96 1.40 -12.37
C THR A 79 -16.63 0.76 -12.72
N ALA A 80 -16.44 0.31 -13.96
CA ALA A 80 -15.17 -0.24 -14.43
C ALA A 80 -14.04 0.82 -14.38
N LEU A 81 -14.33 2.06 -14.76
CA LEU A 81 -13.38 3.17 -14.64
C LEU A 81 -13.01 3.46 -13.17
N ALA A 82 -13.96 3.40 -12.26
CA ALA A 82 -13.72 3.59 -10.82
C ALA A 82 -12.87 2.45 -10.22
N VAL A 83 -13.15 1.20 -10.60
CA VAL A 83 -12.32 0.05 -10.23
C VAL A 83 -10.91 0.20 -10.79
N GLY A 84 -10.76 0.60 -12.05
CA GLY A 84 -9.45 0.89 -12.62
C GLY A 84 -8.71 2.00 -11.89
N ALA A 85 -9.42 3.06 -11.47
CA ALA A 85 -8.84 4.14 -10.68
C ALA A 85 -8.39 3.65 -9.29
N SER A 86 -9.21 2.88 -8.59
CA SER A 86 -8.90 2.24 -7.30
C SER A 86 -7.66 1.35 -7.40
N LEU A 87 -7.59 0.47 -8.41
CA LEU A 87 -6.43 -0.38 -8.68
C LEU A 87 -5.16 0.44 -8.92
N CYS A 88 -5.24 1.49 -9.75
CA CYS A 88 -4.08 2.35 -10.00
C CYS A 88 -3.60 3.07 -8.74
N LEU A 89 -4.52 3.60 -7.92
CA LEU A 89 -4.16 4.30 -6.68
C LEU A 89 -3.63 3.35 -5.60
N TYR A 90 -4.15 2.13 -5.54
CA TYR A 90 -3.60 1.07 -4.70
C TYR A 90 -2.16 0.75 -5.10
N GLU A 91 -1.92 0.43 -6.37
CA GLU A 91 -0.58 0.11 -6.87
C GLU A 91 0.40 1.27 -6.74
N ALA A 92 -0.09 2.51 -6.89
CA ALA A 92 0.71 3.69 -6.60
C ALA A 92 1.17 3.72 -5.14
N GLY A 93 0.28 3.42 -4.19
CA GLY A 93 0.61 3.29 -2.78
C GLY A 93 1.58 2.15 -2.50
N MET A 94 1.43 0.99 -3.16
CA MET A 94 2.35 -0.13 -2.98
C MET A 94 3.78 0.21 -3.43
N ALA A 95 3.92 0.83 -4.60
CA ALA A 95 5.21 1.29 -5.09
C ALA A 95 5.80 2.41 -4.22
N LEU A 96 4.97 3.34 -3.74
CA LEU A 96 5.40 4.45 -2.88
C LEU A 96 5.81 3.96 -1.49
N ASN A 97 5.07 3.02 -0.92
CA ASN A 97 5.37 2.41 0.37
C ASN A 97 6.75 1.74 0.35
N ASP A 98 7.00 0.89 -0.65
CA ASP A 98 8.28 0.21 -0.80
C ASP A 98 9.43 1.21 -1.08
N TRP A 99 9.16 2.30 -1.82
CA TRP A 99 10.12 3.39 -1.99
C TRP A 99 10.44 4.12 -0.69
N ALA A 100 9.43 4.38 0.15
CA ALA A 100 9.60 5.05 1.44
C ALA A 100 10.32 4.17 2.46
N ASP A 101 10.08 2.86 2.44
CA ASP A 101 10.65 1.89 3.39
C ASP A 101 12.03 1.35 2.97
N ARG A 102 12.56 1.75 1.81
CA ARG A 102 13.75 1.15 1.20
C ARG A 102 14.98 1.03 2.12
N ASP A 103 15.20 2.00 3.00
CA ASP A 103 16.38 2.02 3.89
C ASP A 103 16.18 1.04 5.06
N THR A 104 14.97 0.99 5.62
CA THR A 104 14.57 0.01 6.64
C THR A 104 14.55 -1.40 6.06
N ASP A 105 13.98 -1.56 4.86
CA ASP A 105 13.94 -2.84 4.15
C ASP A 105 15.34 -3.34 3.78
N ALA A 106 16.33 -2.46 3.58
CA ALA A 106 17.71 -2.88 3.37
C ALA A 106 18.33 -3.56 4.60
N LEU A 107 17.89 -3.20 5.81
CA LEU A 107 18.33 -3.80 7.06
C LEU A 107 17.53 -5.06 7.40
N GLU A 108 16.21 -5.01 7.27
CA GLU A 108 15.33 -6.09 7.74
C GLU A 108 15.04 -7.15 6.68
N ARG A 109 14.99 -6.75 5.40
CA ARG A 109 14.52 -7.59 4.27
C ARG A 109 15.34 -7.32 3.00
N PRO A 110 16.66 -7.58 3.01
CA PRO A 110 17.57 -7.20 1.92
C PRO A 110 17.24 -7.86 0.57
N HIS A 111 16.45 -8.93 0.57
CA HIS A 111 16.00 -9.61 -0.65
C HIS A 111 14.92 -8.85 -1.43
N ARG A 112 14.26 -7.84 -0.84
CA ARG A 112 13.19 -7.08 -1.51
C ARG A 112 13.66 -6.38 -2.79
N PRO A 113 12.77 -6.08 -3.76
CA PRO A 113 13.16 -5.59 -5.08
C PRO A 113 14.01 -4.32 -5.08
N LEU A 114 13.74 -3.37 -4.18
CA LEU A 114 14.49 -2.11 -4.07
C LEU A 114 15.86 -2.31 -3.40
N PRO A 115 15.96 -2.86 -2.16
CA PRO A 115 17.26 -3.08 -1.52
C PRO A 115 18.19 -4.02 -2.27
N SER A 116 17.63 -5.04 -2.94
CA SER A 116 18.42 -5.98 -3.76
C SER A 116 18.93 -5.38 -5.08
N GLY A 117 18.54 -4.14 -5.41
CA GLY A 117 18.92 -3.46 -6.65
C GLY A 117 18.24 -4.00 -7.91
N ARG A 118 17.28 -4.94 -7.78
CA ARG A 118 16.49 -5.46 -8.91
C ARG A 118 15.61 -4.38 -9.54
N ILE A 119 15.16 -3.40 -8.75
CA ILE A 119 14.43 -2.21 -9.19
C ILE A 119 15.12 -0.97 -8.62
N ARG A 120 15.34 0.04 -9.48
CA ARG A 120 15.89 1.33 -9.06
C ARG A 120 14.86 2.12 -8.24
N PRO A 121 15.25 2.80 -7.15
CA PRO A 121 14.34 3.64 -6.37
C PRO A 121 13.63 4.70 -7.22
N GLU A 122 14.34 5.34 -8.16
CA GLU A 122 13.74 6.34 -9.05
C GLU A 122 12.63 5.74 -9.93
N ALA A 123 12.78 4.48 -10.36
CA ALA A 123 11.78 3.79 -11.16
C ALA A 123 10.52 3.47 -10.35
N ALA A 124 10.68 3.08 -9.08
CA ALA A 124 9.54 2.84 -8.18
C ALA A 124 8.76 4.13 -7.89
N LEU A 125 9.46 5.24 -7.62
CA LEU A 125 8.82 6.55 -7.43
C LEU A 125 8.12 7.04 -8.71
N ALA A 126 8.75 6.86 -9.88
CA ALA A 126 8.13 7.18 -11.16
C ALA A 126 6.88 6.34 -11.41
N ALA A 127 6.92 5.03 -11.10
CA ALA A 127 5.76 4.16 -11.19
C ALA A 127 4.62 4.63 -10.28
N ALA A 128 4.92 4.98 -9.03
CA ALA A 128 3.93 5.53 -8.10
C ALA A 128 3.27 6.81 -8.65
N GLY A 129 4.06 7.73 -9.22
CA GLY A 129 3.56 8.95 -9.86
C GLY A 129 2.69 8.68 -11.09
N VAL A 130 3.14 7.81 -11.99
CA VAL A 130 2.41 7.45 -13.22
C VAL A 130 1.09 6.74 -12.88
N LEU A 131 1.10 5.80 -11.94
CA LEU A 131 -0.09 5.10 -11.49
C LEU A 131 -1.07 6.06 -10.80
N THR A 132 -0.58 7.00 -10.00
CA THR A 132 -1.42 8.07 -9.41
C THR A 132 -2.09 8.89 -10.50
N ALA A 133 -1.33 9.35 -11.50
CA ALA A 133 -1.86 10.14 -12.60
C ALA A 133 -2.88 9.35 -13.44
N ALA A 134 -2.61 8.07 -13.72
CA ALA A 134 -3.52 7.18 -14.43
C ALA A 134 -4.83 6.99 -13.64
N GLY A 135 -4.74 6.75 -12.33
CA GLY A 135 -5.90 6.61 -11.46
C GLY A 135 -6.78 7.87 -11.44
N LEU A 136 -6.16 9.05 -11.31
CA LEU A 136 -6.87 10.32 -11.39
C LEU A 136 -7.51 10.57 -12.76
N ALA A 137 -6.84 10.20 -13.85
CA ALA A 137 -7.38 10.32 -15.20
C ALA A 137 -8.58 9.39 -15.44
N LEU A 138 -8.54 8.17 -14.91
CA LEU A 138 -9.67 7.23 -14.94
C LEU A 138 -10.85 7.75 -14.11
N ALA A 139 -10.59 8.28 -12.92
CA ALA A 139 -11.61 8.90 -12.07
C ALA A 139 -12.26 10.13 -12.74
N ALA A 140 -11.46 10.98 -13.40
CA ALA A 140 -11.96 12.10 -14.21
C ALA A 140 -12.89 11.63 -15.34
N ARG A 141 -12.54 10.51 -15.99
CA ARG A 141 -13.38 9.87 -17.02
C ARG A 141 -14.66 9.27 -16.46
N ALA A 142 -14.62 8.78 -15.22
CA ALA A 142 -15.80 8.25 -14.51
C ALA A 142 -16.78 9.36 -14.11
N GLY A 143 -16.28 10.57 -13.81
CA GLY A 143 -17.09 11.78 -13.62
C GLY A 143 -16.51 12.75 -12.59
N ARG A 144 -17.08 13.97 -12.52
CA ARG A 144 -16.61 15.03 -11.60
C ARG A 144 -16.66 14.61 -10.13
N GLY A 145 -17.72 13.91 -9.72
CA GLY A 145 -17.86 13.40 -8.34
C GLY A 145 -16.78 12.37 -8.00
N ALA A 146 -16.50 11.42 -8.91
CA ALA A 146 -15.44 10.45 -8.73
C ALA A 146 -14.06 11.12 -8.63
N PHE A 147 -13.75 12.06 -9.53
CA PHE A 147 -12.51 12.83 -9.47
C PHE A 147 -12.33 13.62 -8.17
N ALA A 148 -13.40 14.28 -7.69
CA ALA A 148 -13.38 15.01 -6.44
C ALA A 148 -13.08 14.12 -5.21
N VAL A 149 -13.39 12.82 -5.27
CA VAL A 149 -13.03 11.84 -4.23
C VAL A 149 -11.63 11.25 -4.46
N ALA A 150 -11.24 11.02 -5.72
CA ALA A 150 -9.95 10.44 -6.06
C ALA A 150 -8.76 11.34 -5.68
N VAL A 151 -8.92 12.66 -5.75
CA VAL A 151 -7.88 13.62 -5.33
C VAL A 151 -7.52 13.51 -3.83
N PRO A 152 -8.47 13.62 -2.88
CA PRO A 152 -8.17 13.43 -1.47
C PRO A 152 -7.75 11.98 -1.15
N LEU A 153 -8.23 10.99 -1.90
CA LEU A 153 -7.75 9.61 -1.78
C LEU A 153 -6.26 9.51 -2.11
N ALA A 154 -5.84 10.01 -3.27
CA ALA A 154 -4.45 10.04 -3.69
C ALA A 154 -3.57 10.81 -2.67
N ALA A 155 -4.03 11.97 -2.21
CA ALA A 155 -3.33 12.74 -1.18
C ALA A 155 -3.18 11.95 0.13
N THR A 156 -4.21 11.19 0.52
CA THR A 156 -4.18 10.35 1.73
C THR A 156 -3.19 9.19 1.60
N VAL A 157 -3.15 8.53 0.43
CA VAL A 157 -2.17 7.47 0.13
C VAL A 157 -0.74 8.00 0.29
N TRP A 158 -0.44 9.12 -0.38
CA TRP A 158 0.88 9.75 -0.29
C TRP A 158 1.23 10.21 1.12
N ALA A 159 0.28 10.81 1.85
CA ALA A 159 0.50 11.22 3.23
C ALA A 159 0.73 10.03 4.16
N TYR A 160 0.02 8.92 3.95
CA TYR A 160 0.20 7.68 4.68
C TYR A 160 1.60 7.11 4.48
N ASP A 161 1.99 6.89 3.24
CA ASP A 161 3.25 6.20 2.89
C ASP A 161 4.49 6.99 3.26
N LEU A 162 4.46 8.32 3.12
CA LEU A 162 5.62 9.18 3.36
C LEU A 162 5.78 9.61 4.81
N LYS A 163 4.70 9.63 5.60
CA LYS A 163 4.75 10.23 6.95
C LYS A 163 3.88 9.54 7.98
N LEU A 164 2.60 9.31 7.68
CA LEU A 164 1.64 9.01 8.75
C LEU A 164 1.72 7.55 9.23
N LYS A 165 2.18 6.61 8.40
CA LYS A 165 2.16 5.17 8.73
C LYS A 165 2.93 4.82 10.01
N HIS A 166 4.01 5.53 10.36
CA HIS A 166 4.77 5.31 11.60
C HIS A 166 4.30 6.19 12.78
N THR A 167 3.27 7.01 12.59
CA THR A 167 2.76 7.91 13.64
C THR A 167 1.46 7.37 14.24
N LYS A 168 0.99 7.97 15.34
CA LYS A 168 -0.33 7.66 15.93
C LYS A 168 -1.50 7.89 14.96
N ALA A 169 -1.31 8.69 13.91
CA ALA A 169 -2.32 8.95 12.88
C ALA A 169 -2.42 7.85 11.81
N GLY A 170 -1.48 6.89 11.77
CA GLY A 170 -1.45 5.82 10.76
C GLY A 170 -2.77 5.04 10.60
N PRO A 171 -3.40 4.54 11.68
CA PRO A 171 -4.68 3.84 11.61
C PRO A 171 -5.81 4.70 11.03
N VAL A 172 -5.85 5.99 11.36
CA VAL A 172 -6.86 6.93 10.88
C VAL A 172 -6.65 7.23 9.40
N ALA A 173 -5.41 7.41 8.97
CA ALA A 173 -5.08 7.62 7.56
C ALA A 173 -5.40 6.40 6.70
N MET A 174 -5.11 5.19 7.18
CA MET A 174 -5.50 3.94 6.51
C MET A 174 -7.03 3.81 6.41
N ALA A 175 -7.76 4.08 7.51
CA ALA A 175 -9.21 4.10 7.50
C ALA A 175 -9.78 5.12 6.50
N ALA A 176 -9.22 6.33 6.45
CA ALA A 176 -9.61 7.35 5.50
C ALA A 176 -9.40 6.91 4.05
N ALA A 177 -8.26 6.27 3.73
CA ALA A 177 -8.00 5.73 2.40
C ALA A 177 -9.05 4.70 1.98
N ARG A 178 -9.38 3.73 2.85
CA ARG A 178 -10.41 2.71 2.56
C ARG A 178 -11.81 3.32 2.42
N SER A 179 -12.18 4.24 3.31
CA SER A 179 -13.46 4.96 3.20
C SER A 179 -13.55 5.76 1.89
N LEU A 180 -12.50 6.49 1.50
CA LEU A 180 -12.48 7.28 0.28
C LEU A 180 -12.52 6.39 -0.98
N ASP A 181 -11.89 5.22 -0.97
CA ASP A 181 -11.95 4.28 -2.09
C ASP A 181 -13.36 3.71 -2.29
N LEU A 182 -14.08 3.43 -1.20
CA LEU A 182 -15.51 3.08 -1.28
C LEU A 182 -16.33 4.25 -1.83
N LEU A 183 -16.12 5.46 -1.33
CA LEU A 183 -16.83 6.65 -1.82
C LEU A 183 -16.55 6.95 -3.29
N LEU A 184 -15.36 6.63 -3.81
CA LEU A 184 -15.00 6.76 -5.21
C LEU A 184 -15.92 5.91 -6.09
N GLY A 185 -16.16 4.66 -5.70
CA GLY A 185 -17.10 3.75 -6.35
C GLY A 185 -18.53 4.30 -6.40
N ALA A 186 -19.02 4.82 -5.28
CA ALA A 186 -20.36 5.40 -5.19
C ALA A 186 -20.53 6.68 -6.05
N ALA A 187 -19.52 7.56 -5.99
CA ALA A 187 -19.50 8.81 -6.73
C ALA A 187 -19.38 8.59 -8.25
N ALA A 188 -18.72 7.52 -8.70
CA ALA A 188 -18.66 7.16 -10.11
C ALA A 188 -20.03 6.70 -10.68
N VAL A 189 -20.87 6.08 -9.84
CA VAL A 189 -22.17 5.57 -10.26
C VAL A 189 -23.26 6.63 -10.17
N SER A 190 -23.35 7.36 -9.06
CA SER A 190 -24.43 8.33 -8.81
C SER A 190 -24.03 9.79 -8.98
N GLY A 191 -22.73 10.10 -9.10
CA GLY A 191 -22.22 11.47 -9.00
C GLY A 191 -22.19 12.03 -7.57
N SER A 192 -22.66 11.27 -6.58
CA SER A 192 -22.80 11.69 -5.18
C SER A 192 -22.20 10.66 -4.22
N VAL A 193 -21.62 11.13 -3.13
CA VAL A 193 -21.11 10.27 -2.05
C VAL A 193 -22.17 9.95 -0.99
N ARG A 194 -23.27 10.72 -0.95
CA ARG A 194 -24.27 10.68 0.13
C ARG A 194 -24.82 9.26 0.42
N PRO A 195 -25.20 8.46 -0.59
CA PRO A 195 -25.72 7.11 -0.35
C PRO A 195 -24.72 6.18 0.32
N ALA A 196 -23.42 6.45 0.15
CA ALA A 196 -22.34 5.60 0.61
C ALA A 196 -21.62 6.12 1.87
N LEU A 197 -22.05 7.24 2.46
CA LEU A 197 -21.42 7.78 3.68
C LEU A 197 -21.52 6.82 4.86
N ALA A 198 -22.68 6.19 5.07
CA ALA A 198 -22.87 5.23 6.15
C ALA A 198 -21.97 3.97 5.99
N PRO A 199 -21.98 3.25 4.84
CA PRO A 199 -21.07 2.13 4.65
C PRO A 199 -19.60 2.54 4.65
N ALA A 200 -19.23 3.72 4.13
CA ALA A 200 -17.88 4.24 4.22
C ALA A 200 -17.42 4.48 5.67
N ALA A 201 -18.30 5.03 6.51
CA ALA A 201 -18.01 5.24 7.93
C ALA A 201 -17.85 3.92 8.69
N VAL A 202 -18.71 2.93 8.41
CA VAL A 202 -18.60 1.58 8.97
C VAL A 202 -17.29 0.92 8.57
N LEU A 203 -16.94 0.94 7.28
CA LEU A 203 -15.68 0.40 6.77
C LEU A 203 -14.47 1.11 7.39
N GLY A 204 -14.53 2.44 7.50
CA GLY A 204 -13.48 3.24 8.10
C GLY A 204 -13.29 2.92 9.59
N ALA A 205 -14.38 2.83 10.35
CA ALA A 205 -14.34 2.46 11.77
C ALA A 205 -13.76 1.05 11.96
N HIS A 206 -14.20 0.08 11.15
CA HIS A 206 -13.67 -1.28 11.16
C HIS A 206 -12.17 -1.30 10.82
N THR A 207 -11.76 -0.63 9.74
CA THR A 207 -10.35 -0.55 9.31
C THR A 207 -9.49 0.09 10.39
N CYS A 208 -9.95 1.18 10.99
CA CYS A 208 -9.24 1.85 12.08
C CYS A 208 -9.06 0.91 13.27
N ALA A 209 -10.13 0.24 13.69
CA ALA A 209 -10.10 -0.72 14.79
C ALA A 209 -9.09 -1.85 14.53
N VAL A 210 -9.19 -2.54 13.38
CA VAL A 210 -8.24 -3.61 13.00
C VAL A 210 -6.81 -3.10 12.97
N THR A 211 -6.57 -1.93 12.36
CA THR A 211 -5.21 -1.38 12.25
C THR A 211 -4.63 -1.02 13.62
N VAL A 212 -5.46 -0.53 14.56
CA VAL A 212 -5.04 -0.30 15.95
C VAL A 212 -4.78 -1.62 16.69
N VAL A 213 -5.63 -2.64 16.52
CA VAL A 213 -5.39 -4.00 17.09
C VAL A 213 -4.04 -4.51 16.63
N SER A 214 -3.83 -4.59 15.32
CA SER A 214 -2.62 -5.18 14.73
C SER A 214 -1.36 -4.44 15.13
N ARG A 215 -1.42 -3.11 15.27
CA ARG A 215 -0.28 -2.34 15.78
C ARG A 215 0.03 -2.66 17.24
N ARG A 216 -0.99 -2.72 18.10
CA ARG A 216 -0.79 -3.07 19.50
C ARG A 216 -0.24 -4.48 19.66
N GLU A 217 -0.68 -5.43 18.84
CA GLU A 217 -0.13 -6.79 18.82
C GLU A 217 1.35 -6.78 18.45
N ALA A 218 1.74 -6.02 17.43
CA ALA A 218 3.15 -5.88 17.03
C ALA A 218 4.02 -5.19 18.10
N GLU A 219 3.43 -4.30 18.90
CA GLU A 219 4.09 -3.60 20.01
C GLU A 219 4.00 -4.35 21.36
N GLY A 220 3.35 -5.52 21.42
CA GLY A 220 3.20 -6.34 22.64
C GLY A 220 2.14 -5.86 23.64
N GLY A 221 1.18 -5.03 23.22
CA GLY A 221 0.10 -4.48 24.04
C GLY A 221 -1.20 -5.31 24.06
N SER A 222 -2.07 -5.05 25.05
CA SER A 222 -3.38 -5.72 25.19
C SER A 222 -4.38 -5.35 24.08
N THR A 223 -5.07 -6.36 23.54
CA THR A 223 -5.97 -6.30 22.36
C THR A 223 -7.46 -6.17 22.70
N THR A 224 -7.83 -6.19 23.98
CA THR A 224 -9.23 -6.30 24.42
C THR A 224 -10.11 -5.10 24.04
N ALA A 225 -9.64 -3.85 24.21
CA ALA A 225 -10.42 -2.67 23.89
C ALA A 225 -10.65 -2.45 22.37
N PRO A 226 -9.64 -2.65 21.50
CA PRO A 226 -9.83 -2.64 20.05
C PRO A 226 -10.72 -3.78 19.53
N LEU A 227 -10.63 -4.98 20.12
CA LEU A 227 -11.53 -6.11 19.81
C LEU A 227 -12.98 -5.83 20.24
N ALA A 228 -13.19 -5.18 21.37
CA ALA A 228 -14.52 -4.74 21.80
C ALA A 228 -15.11 -3.70 20.83
N ALA A 229 -14.30 -2.76 20.34
CA ALA A 229 -14.72 -1.79 19.31
C ALA A 229 -15.04 -2.47 17.97
N LEU A 230 -14.26 -3.49 17.59
CA LEU A 230 -14.51 -4.31 16.39
C LEU A 230 -15.84 -5.06 16.50
N ALA A 231 -16.08 -5.71 17.64
CA ALA A 231 -17.31 -6.42 17.95
C ALA A 231 -18.52 -5.48 17.96
N ALA A 232 -18.38 -4.29 18.55
CA ALA A 232 -19.42 -3.27 18.54
C ALA A 232 -19.74 -2.78 17.12
N THR A 233 -18.72 -2.59 16.28
CA THR A 233 -18.90 -2.20 14.87
C THR A 233 -19.59 -3.29 14.06
N ALA A 234 -19.25 -4.56 14.29
CA ALA A 234 -19.91 -5.71 13.67
C ALA A 234 -21.38 -5.84 14.12
N VAL A 235 -21.67 -5.65 15.40
CA VAL A 235 -23.05 -5.63 15.94
C VAL A 235 -23.85 -4.48 15.35
N LEU A 236 -23.27 -3.28 15.27
CA LEU A 236 -23.96 -2.12 14.70
C LEU A 236 -24.24 -2.29 13.20
N SER A 237 -23.29 -2.87 12.46
CA SER A 237 -23.42 -3.17 11.03
C SER A 237 -24.51 -4.21 10.77
N THR A 238 -24.56 -5.28 11.56
CA THR A 238 -25.61 -6.30 11.46
C THR A 238 -26.99 -5.75 11.86
N ALA A 239 -27.06 -4.87 12.87
CA ALA A 239 -28.30 -4.22 13.27
C ALA A 239 -28.85 -3.27 12.18
N LEU A 240 -27.98 -2.54 11.49
CA LEU A 240 -28.34 -1.65 10.38
C LEU A 240 -28.70 -2.42 9.11
N ALA A 241 -27.97 -3.49 8.79
CA ALA A 241 -28.26 -4.38 7.65
C ALA A 241 -29.60 -5.13 7.81
N ARG A 242 -30.05 -5.37 9.04
CA ARG A 242 -31.36 -5.96 9.33
C ARG A 242 -32.55 -5.00 9.19
N ARG A 243 -32.35 -3.74 8.80
CA ARG A 243 -33.44 -2.83 8.45
C ARG A 243 -33.56 -2.68 6.92
N PRO A 244 -34.11 -3.70 6.25
CA PRO A 244 -35.30 -3.43 5.43
C PRO A 244 -36.28 -4.63 5.38
N ALA A 245 -37.37 -4.55 6.14
CA ALA A 245 -38.60 -5.33 5.88
C ALA A 245 -39.82 -4.70 6.56
N ALA A 246 -39.66 -4.26 7.82
CA ALA A 246 -40.78 -3.76 8.61
C ALA A 246 -41.40 -2.44 8.10
N ALA A 247 -40.69 -1.61 7.32
CA ALA A 247 -41.24 -0.35 6.81
C ALA A 247 -42.00 -0.51 5.47
N ALA A 248 -41.73 -1.57 4.71
CA ALA A 248 -42.39 -1.84 3.42
C ALA A 248 -43.76 -2.51 3.63
N ASP A 249 -43.86 -3.46 4.56
CA ASP A 249 -45.12 -4.13 4.92
C ASP A 249 -46.13 -3.17 5.54
N ASP A 250 -45.63 -2.21 6.33
CA ASP A 250 -46.45 -1.21 7.00
C ASP A 250 -47.00 -0.15 6.02
N ALA A 251 -46.24 0.15 4.95
CA ALA A 251 -46.69 1.03 3.87
C ALA A 251 -47.71 0.35 2.94
N LEU A 252 -47.53 -0.94 2.64
CA LEU A 252 -48.49 -1.76 1.87
C LEU A 252 -49.78 -2.03 2.67
N GLY A 253 -49.67 -2.33 3.96
CA GLY A 253 -50.82 -2.54 4.85
C GLY A 253 -51.67 -1.28 5.06
N ARG A 254 -51.05 -0.09 5.17
CA ARG A 254 -51.78 1.19 5.24
C ARG A 254 -52.49 1.55 3.93
N ARG A 255 -51.93 1.19 2.78
CA ARG A 255 -52.56 1.43 1.46
C ARG A 255 -53.75 0.50 1.23
N ALA A 256 -53.63 -0.78 1.62
CA ALA A 256 -54.72 -1.75 1.54
C ALA A 256 -55.91 -1.37 2.46
N ARG A 257 -55.65 -0.89 3.68
CA ARG A 257 -56.70 -0.43 4.60
C ARG A 257 -57.41 0.85 4.14
N ARG A 258 -56.71 1.77 3.47
CA ARG A 258 -57.33 2.97 2.87
C ARG A 258 -58.15 2.64 1.61
N GLY A 259 -57.73 1.66 0.81
CA GLY A 259 -58.49 1.20 -0.34
C GLY A 259 -59.78 0.45 0.03
N GLY A 260 -59.74 -0.35 1.11
CA GLY A 260 -60.93 -1.07 1.60
C GLY A 260 -61.98 -0.18 2.27
N ALA A 261 -61.57 0.87 2.98
CA ALA A 261 -62.50 1.81 3.62
C ALA A 261 -63.28 2.67 2.61
N ALA A 262 -62.68 3.01 1.47
CA ALA A 262 -63.35 3.80 0.42
C ALA A 262 -64.39 2.99 -0.39
N ALA A 263 -64.32 1.65 -0.35
CA ALA A 263 -65.24 0.77 -1.07
C ALA A 263 -66.49 0.40 -0.25
N GLY A 264 -66.49 0.62 1.08
CA GLY A 264 -67.61 0.28 1.97
C GLY A 264 -68.72 1.33 2.03
N ASP A 265 -68.43 2.58 1.66
CA ASP A 265 -69.36 3.72 1.80
C ASP A 265 -70.24 3.98 0.55
N ALA A 266 -70.15 3.13 -0.48
CA ALA A 266 -70.89 3.28 -1.74
C ALA A 266 -72.11 2.33 -1.85
N SER A 267 -72.54 1.69 -0.75
CA SER A 267 -73.59 0.65 -0.77
C SER A 267 -74.67 0.81 0.32
N GLY A 268 -74.85 2.00 0.88
CA GLY A 268 -75.89 2.31 1.88
C GLY A 268 -76.92 3.30 1.36
#